data_AF-A0A354EXB2-F1
#
_entry.id   AF-A0A354EXB2-F1
#
_cell.length_a   1.000
_cell.length_b   1.000
_cell.length_c   1.000
_cell.angle_alpha   90.00
_cell.angle_beta   90.00
_cell.angle_gamma   90.00
#
_symmetry.space_group_name_H-M   'P 1'
#
loop_
_entity.id
_entity.type
_entity.pdbx_description
1 polymer ?
#
loop_
_entity_poly.entity_id
_entity_poly.type
_entity_poly.pdbx_seq_one_letter_code
_entity_poly.pdbx_strand_id
1 'polypeptide(L)'
;MAITVIIIMILLLSLFCVGVMLYQLKKQPAVSLSTLDYSKLFGSGVVAFISDTLGMGSFAVNIALAELLGTFHDEELPAMNNGAQVIPGVMESIFFMQLIDVDLTTLVTLVGGTCLGGLIGGSVVSRLGKQSIRLSMMCCFTLVIGLLLCRQFHIFPIGGELIALHSWKLVVGFVGMVVCGMLTSVGIGLFVMVQAVLFLLGVSPMVAFPIMTTAGAMQQPLTTLAFLKHDKISLKKTLILS
;
A
#
# COMPACT_ATOMS: atom_id res chain seq x y z
N MET A 1 -23.52 -6.84 -8.00
CA MET A 1 -23.30 -5.94 -9.16
C MET A 1 -22.22 -4.91 -8.87
N ALA A 2 -22.35 -4.05 -7.84
CA ALA A 2 -21.34 -3.01 -7.56
C ALA A 2 -19.95 -3.55 -7.15
N ILE A 3 -19.88 -4.55 -6.26
CA ILE A 3 -18.60 -5.17 -5.86
C ILE A 3 -17.88 -5.78 -7.08
N THR A 4 -18.62 -6.43 -7.97
CA THR A 4 -18.08 -6.96 -9.23
C THR A 4 -17.46 -5.87 -10.09
N VAL A 5 -18.08 -4.69 -10.17
CA VAL A 5 -17.52 -3.54 -10.91
C VAL A 5 -16.21 -3.07 -10.27
N ILE A 6 -16.13 -2.99 -8.94
CA ILE A 6 -14.89 -2.63 -8.23
C ILE A 6 -13.78 -3.65 -8.53
N ILE A 7 -14.07 -4.95 -8.44
CA ILE A 7 -13.11 -6.01 -8.78
C ILE A 7 -12.61 -5.87 -10.21
N ILE A 8 -13.51 -5.65 -11.17
CA ILE A 8 -13.13 -5.46 -12.58
C ILE A 8 -12.24 -4.22 -12.73
N MET A 9 -12.54 -3.11 -12.06
CA MET A 9 -11.70 -1.91 -12.09
C MET A 9 -10.30 -2.18 -11.53
N ILE A 10 -10.20 -2.86 -10.39
CA ILE A 10 -8.92 -3.27 -9.77
C ILE A 10 -8.11 -4.13 -10.74
N LEU A 11 -8.74 -5.14 -11.35
CA LEU A 11 -8.10 -6.04 -12.30
C LEU A 11 -7.59 -5.29 -13.52
N LEU A 12 -8.43 -4.46 -14.15
CA LEU A 12 -8.04 -3.70 -15.35
C LEU A 12 -6.91 -2.72 -15.06
N LEU A 13 -7.00 -1.99 -13.94
CA LEU A 13 -5.99 -1.03 -13.54
C LEU A 13 -4.64 -1.72 -13.21
N SER A 14 -4.69 -2.85 -12.51
CA SER A 14 -3.49 -3.59 -12.12
C SER A 14 -2.86 -4.30 -13.32
N LEU A 15 -3.66 -4.90 -14.21
CA LEU A 15 -3.19 -5.45 -15.48
C LEU A 15 -2.53 -4.38 -16.35
N PHE A 16 -3.13 -3.19 -16.44
CA PHE A 16 -2.54 -2.06 -17.12
C PHE A 16 -1.20 -1.66 -16.49
N CYS A 17 -1.15 -1.51 -15.16
CA CYS A 17 0.08 -1.16 -14.45
C CYS A 17 1.18 -2.20 -14.65
N VAL A 18 0.88 -3.50 -14.47
CA VAL A 18 1.82 -4.60 -14.71
C VAL A 18 2.28 -4.62 -16.17
N GLY A 19 1.37 -4.39 -17.12
CA GLY A 19 1.73 -4.25 -18.54
C GLY A 19 2.75 -3.13 -18.80
N VAL A 20 2.55 -1.96 -18.16
CA VAL A 20 3.51 -0.85 -18.23
C VAL A 20 4.83 -1.20 -17.54
N MET A 21 4.80 -1.88 -16.39
CA MET A 21 6.01 -2.37 -15.70
C MET A 21 6.81 -3.33 -16.59
N LEU A 22 6.15 -4.31 -17.22
CA LEU A 22 6.81 -5.25 -18.13
C LEU A 22 7.34 -4.57 -19.39
N TYR A 23 6.63 -3.58 -19.91
CA TYR A 23 7.09 -2.79 -21.05
C TYR A 23 8.34 -1.96 -20.70
N GLN A 24 8.37 -1.32 -19.53
CA GLN A 24 9.52 -0.53 -19.08
C GLN A 24 10.70 -1.40 -18.63
N LEU A 25 10.45 -2.60 -18.11
CA LEU A 25 11.48 -3.57 -17.77
C LEU A 25 12.38 -3.88 -18.98
N LYS A 26 11.80 -3.96 -20.18
CA LYS A 26 12.54 -4.18 -21.43
C LYS A 26 13.45 -3.01 -21.83
N LYS A 27 13.18 -1.80 -21.31
CA LYS A 27 13.98 -0.60 -21.57
C LYS A 27 15.06 -0.37 -20.52
N GLN A 28 14.90 -0.92 -19.32
CA GLN A 28 15.90 -0.82 -18.27
C GLN A 28 17.14 -1.65 -18.60
N PRO A 29 18.33 -1.20 -18.15
CA PRO A 29 19.56 -1.98 -18.33
C PRO A 29 19.42 -3.34 -17.64
N ALA A 30 20.02 -4.37 -18.25
CA ALA A 30 19.97 -5.71 -17.70
C ALA A 30 20.66 -5.74 -16.32
N VAL A 31 19.87 -6.03 -15.28
CA VAL A 31 20.40 -6.24 -13.92
C VAL A 31 20.80 -7.70 -13.76
N SER A 32 22.10 -7.97 -13.60
CA SER A 32 22.60 -9.28 -13.21
C SER A 32 22.28 -9.54 -11.75
N LEU A 33 21.56 -10.63 -11.47
CA LEU A 33 21.22 -11.05 -10.11
C LEU A 33 21.79 -12.45 -9.88
N SER A 34 22.44 -12.66 -8.73
CA SER A 34 22.88 -13.98 -8.30
C SER A 34 21.67 -14.84 -7.89
N THR A 35 21.81 -16.17 -7.90
CA THR A 35 20.79 -17.09 -7.36
C THR A 35 20.41 -16.76 -5.92
N LEU A 36 21.36 -16.23 -5.15
CA LEU A 36 21.12 -15.76 -3.78
C LEU A 36 20.24 -14.49 -3.74
N ASP A 37 20.35 -13.60 -4.72
CA ASP A 37 19.53 -12.39 -4.78
C ASP A 37 18.09 -12.74 -5.13
N TYR A 38 17.89 -13.71 -6.02
CA TYR A 38 16.56 -14.26 -6.32
C TYR A 38 15.90 -14.84 -5.08
N SER A 39 16.61 -15.65 -4.29
CA SER A 39 16.05 -16.26 -3.08
C SER A 39 15.76 -15.23 -1.98
N LYS A 40 16.64 -14.23 -1.80
CA LYS A 40 16.41 -13.10 -0.88
C LYS A 40 15.15 -12.31 -1.25
N LEU A 41 15.00 -11.93 -2.52
CA LEU A 41 13.85 -11.14 -2.99
C LEU A 41 12.55 -11.92 -2.85
N PHE A 42 12.51 -13.15 -3.39
CA PHE A 42 11.31 -13.99 -3.34
C PHE A 42 10.91 -14.32 -1.89
N GLY A 43 11.88 -14.71 -1.06
CA GLY A 43 11.63 -15.01 0.36
C GLY A 43 11.13 -13.80 1.13
N SER A 44 11.65 -12.60 0.83
CA SER A 44 11.18 -11.36 1.46
C SER A 44 9.73 -11.05 1.09
N GLY A 45 9.38 -11.20 -0.18
CA GLY A 45 8.01 -10.99 -0.68
C GLY A 45 7.01 -11.90 0.01
N VAL A 46 7.30 -13.20 0.05
CA VAL A 46 6.45 -14.20 0.73
C VAL A 46 6.21 -13.81 2.18
N VAL A 47 7.26 -13.48 2.94
CA VAL A 47 7.12 -13.10 4.36
C VAL A 47 6.34 -11.80 4.51
N ALA A 48 6.60 -10.81 3.65
CA ALA A 48 5.96 -9.50 3.72
C ALA A 48 4.45 -9.56 3.40
N PHE A 49 4.04 -10.22 2.32
CA PHE A 49 2.62 -10.27 1.94
C PHE A 49 1.81 -11.23 2.81
N ILE A 50 2.43 -12.27 3.40
CA ILE A 50 1.77 -13.01 4.48
C ILE A 50 1.52 -12.09 5.69
N SER A 51 2.44 -11.17 5.98
CA SER A 51 2.28 -10.21 7.08
C SER A 51 1.14 -9.22 6.87
N ASP A 52 0.72 -8.95 5.62
CA ASP A 52 -0.51 -8.19 5.33
C ASP A 52 -1.74 -8.93 5.86
N THR A 53 -1.84 -10.24 5.62
CA THR A 53 -2.97 -11.07 6.11
C THR A 53 -3.06 -11.12 7.64
N LEU A 54 -1.92 -10.94 8.33
CA LEU A 54 -1.85 -10.86 9.79
C LEU A 54 -2.16 -9.45 10.33
N GLY A 55 -2.34 -8.46 9.44
CA GLY A 55 -2.60 -7.07 9.80
C GLY A 55 -1.37 -6.30 10.31
N MET A 56 -0.16 -6.81 10.07
CA MET A 56 1.09 -6.09 10.38
C MET A 56 1.49 -5.11 9.28
N GLY A 57 1.17 -5.43 8.01
CA GLY A 57 1.52 -4.62 6.85
C GLY A 57 2.85 -5.04 6.20
N SER A 58 2.83 -5.33 4.90
CA SER A 58 3.98 -5.79 4.12
C SER A 58 5.06 -4.72 3.94
N PHE A 59 4.69 -3.44 3.86
CA PHE A 59 5.63 -2.37 3.54
C PHE A 59 6.75 -2.23 4.56
N ALA A 60 6.43 -2.32 5.85
CA ALA A 60 7.43 -2.24 6.91
C ALA A 60 8.35 -3.47 6.89
N VAL A 61 7.78 -4.65 6.64
CA VAL A 61 8.52 -5.91 6.53
C VAL A 61 9.45 -5.90 5.31
N ASN A 62 8.95 -5.50 4.15
CA ASN A 62 9.73 -5.37 2.92
C ASN A 62 10.90 -4.39 3.08
N ILE A 63 10.66 -3.21 3.69
CA ILE A 63 11.74 -2.23 3.94
C ILE A 63 12.77 -2.80 4.91
N ALA A 64 12.34 -3.42 6.02
CA ALA A 64 13.25 -4.01 6.98
C ALA A 64 14.11 -5.12 6.34
N LEU A 65 13.51 -6.01 5.55
CA LEU A 65 14.23 -7.07 4.86
C LEU A 65 15.13 -6.53 3.74
N ALA A 66 14.70 -5.50 3.01
CA ALA A 66 15.51 -4.87 1.96
C ALA A 66 16.79 -4.24 2.52
N GLU A 67 16.68 -3.53 3.65
CA GLU A 67 17.81 -2.95 4.38
C GLU A 67 18.72 -4.05 4.96
N LEU A 68 18.15 -5.05 5.64
CA LEU A 68 18.92 -6.14 6.25
C LEU A 68 19.68 -6.98 5.22
N LEU A 69 19.10 -7.20 4.05
CA LEU A 69 19.65 -8.06 3.01
C LEU A 69 20.43 -7.31 1.92
N GLY A 70 20.38 -5.97 1.94
CA GLY A 70 21.04 -5.08 0.98
C GLY A 70 20.49 -5.22 -0.44
N THR A 71 19.19 -5.47 -0.61
CA THR A 71 18.62 -5.79 -1.93
C THR A 71 18.26 -4.55 -2.76
N PHE A 72 18.03 -3.39 -2.11
CA PHE A 72 17.66 -2.14 -2.76
C PHE A 72 18.36 -0.93 -2.11
N HIS A 73 18.42 0.17 -2.83
CA HIS A 73 18.86 1.46 -2.28
C HIS A 73 17.71 2.21 -1.62
N ASP A 74 17.99 3.07 -0.63
CA ASP A 74 16.99 3.81 0.14
C ASP A 74 16.00 4.59 -0.74
N GLU A 75 16.50 5.21 -1.82
CA GLU A 75 15.70 6.00 -2.76
C GLU A 75 14.73 5.15 -3.60
N GLU A 76 14.99 3.84 -3.70
CA GLU A 76 14.11 2.88 -4.37
C GLU A 76 13.00 2.40 -3.43
N LEU A 77 13.17 2.54 -2.09
CA LEU A 77 12.30 1.99 -1.04
C LEU A 77 10.80 2.32 -1.17
N PRO A 78 10.43 3.57 -1.46
CA PRO A 78 9.03 3.90 -1.66
C PRO A 78 8.46 3.25 -2.91
N ALA A 79 9.25 3.23 -3.97
CA ALA A 79 8.80 2.89 -5.31
C ALA A 79 8.70 1.37 -5.51
N MET A 80 9.64 0.58 -4.97
CA MET A 80 9.48 -0.88 -5.02
C MET A 80 8.36 -1.36 -4.10
N ASN A 81 8.13 -0.79 -2.92
CA ASN A 81 7.03 -1.24 -2.07
C ASN A 81 5.67 -1.05 -2.75
N ASN A 82 5.45 0.12 -3.35
CA ASN A 82 4.22 0.39 -4.10
C ASN A 82 4.09 -0.54 -5.32
N GLY A 83 5.19 -0.76 -6.06
CA GLY A 83 5.19 -1.63 -7.23
C GLY A 83 5.02 -3.12 -6.88
N ALA A 84 5.65 -3.57 -5.79
CA ALA A 84 5.67 -4.96 -5.39
C ALA A 84 4.29 -5.43 -4.93
N GLN A 85 3.53 -4.56 -4.25
CA GLN A 85 2.16 -4.85 -3.79
C GLN A 85 1.13 -4.96 -4.92
N VAL A 86 1.42 -4.53 -6.15
CA VAL A 86 0.39 -4.47 -7.22
C VAL A 86 -0.25 -5.83 -7.48
N ILE A 87 0.53 -6.92 -7.54
CA ILE A 87 -0.01 -8.27 -7.79
C ILE A 87 -0.63 -8.88 -6.52
N PRO A 88 0.09 -8.92 -5.36
CA PRO A 88 -0.48 -9.43 -4.11
C PRO A 88 -1.73 -8.69 -3.66
N GLY A 89 -1.75 -7.35 -3.75
CA GLY A 89 -2.86 -6.52 -3.31
C GLY A 89 -4.16 -6.79 -4.06
N VAL A 90 -4.07 -7.12 -5.36
CA VAL A 90 -5.23 -7.58 -6.13
C VAL A 90 -5.75 -8.91 -5.59
N MET A 91 -4.86 -9.86 -5.31
CA MET A 91 -5.23 -11.17 -4.76
C MET A 91 -5.89 -11.01 -3.38
N GLU A 92 -5.30 -10.19 -2.51
CA GLU A 92 -5.85 -9.86 -1.19
C GLU A 92 -7.23 -9.22 -1.29
N SER A 93 -7.36 -8.17 -2.10
CA SER A 93 -8.63 -7.45 -2.23
C SER A 93 -9.75 -8.34 -2.77
N ILE A 94 -9.47 -9.20 -3.76
CA ILE A 94 -10.45 -10.17 -4.26
C ILE A 94 -10.85 -11.16 -3.16
N PHE A 95 -9.89 -11.67 -2.39
CA PHE A 95 -10.17 -12.61 -1.31
C PHE A 95 -11.05 -11.99 -0.22
N PHE A 96 -10.69 -10.79 0.26
CA PHE A 96 -11.41 -10.16 1.38
C PHE A 96 -12.74 -9.49 0.98
N MET A 97 -12.88 -8.99 -0.24
CA MET A 97 -14.17 -8.44 -0.71
C MET A 97 -15.26 -9.50 -0.93
N GLN A 98 -14.89 -10.77 -1.15
CA GLN A 98 -15.86 -11.86 -1.30
C GLN A 98 -16.40 -12.37 0.04
N LEU A 99 -15.66 -12.15 1.12
CA LEU A 99 -15.97 -12.72 2.42
C LEU A 99 -16.89 -11.83 3.27
N ILE A 100 -16.87 -10.51 3.05
CA ILE A 100 -17.50 -9.55 3.97
C ILE A 100 -18.21 -8.46 3.17
N ASP A 101 -19.51 -8.28 3.45
CA ASP A 101 -20.30 -7.19 2.89
C ASP A 101 -19.91 -5.85 3.55
N VAL A 102 -19.52 -4.90 2.72
CA VAL A 102 -19.17 -3.53 3.13
C VAL A 102 -20.13 -2.55 2.48
N ASP A 103 -20.55 -1.54 3.25
CA ASP A 103 -21.34 -0.43 2.71
C ASP A 103 -20.62 0.25 1.53
N LEU A 104 -21.29 0.29 0.38
CA LEU A 104 -20.68 0.72 -0.88
C LEU A 104 -20.29 2.21 -0.85
N THR A 105 -21.11 3.05 -0.23
CA THR A 105 -20.81 4.49 -0.14
C THR A 105 -19.56 4.73 0.69
N THR A 106 -19.44 4.05 1.83
CA THR A 106 -18.25 4.06 2.67
C THR A 106 -17.03 3.58 1.89
N LEU A 107 -17.12 2.40 1.25
CA LEU A 107 -16.02 1.82 0.50
C LEU A 107 -15.52 2.74 -0.63
N VAL A 108 -16.42 3.16 -1.52
CA VAL A 108 -16.05 3.99 -2.68
C VAL A 108 -15.47 5.33 -2.25
N THR A 109 -16.03 5.95 -1.21
CA THR A 109 -15.55 7.24 -0.71
C THR A 109 -14.14 7.10 -0.14
N LEU A 110 -13.91 6.14 0.75
CA LEU A 110 -12.61 5.95 1.40
C LEU A 110 -11.52 5.49 0.43
N VAL A 111 -11.86 4.57 -0.49
CA VAL A 111 -10.97 4.13 -1.57
C VAL A 111 -10.64 5.31 -2.49
N GLY A 112 -11.65 6.11 -2.87
CA GLY A 112 -11.47 7.32 -3.67
C GLY A 112 -10.52 8.33 -3.02
N GLY A 113 -10.66 8.55 -1.70
CA GLY A 113 -9.73 9.38 -0.93
C GLY A 113 -8.30 8.84 -0.97
N THR A 114 -8.14 7.53 -0.77
CA THR A 114 -6.82 6.88 -0.81
C THR A 114 -6.17 7.01 -2.18
N CYS A 115 -6.92 6.79 -3.26
CA CYS A 115 -6.46 6.95 -4.63
C CYS A 115 -6.02 8.39 -4.93
N LEU A 116 -6.81 9.38 -4.51
CA LEU A 116 -6.47 10.79 -4.63
C LEU A 116 -5.16 11.09 -3.90
N GLY A 117 -5.04 10.61 -2.66
CA GLY A 117 -3.82 10.75 -1.86
C GLY A 117 -2.61 10.13 -2.53
N GLY A 118 -2.71 8.89 -3.01
CA GLY A 118 -1.60 8.19 -3.67
C GLY A 118 -1.18 8.80 -5.01
N LEU A 119 -2.11 9.36 -5.77
CA LEU A 119 -1.78 10.12 -6.99
C LEU A 119 -0.97 11.38 -6.66
N ILE A 120 -1.42 12.16 -5.67
CA ILE A 120 -0.72 13.36 -5.20
C ILE A 120 0.66 12.96 -4.64
N GLY A 121 0.68 12.03 -3.68
CA GLY A 121 1.90 11.54 -3.04
C GLY A 121 2.90 10.97 -4.04
N GLY A 122 2.47 10.10 -4.94
CA GLY A 122 3.33 9.50 -5.96
C GLY A 122 3.93 10.54 -6.90
N SER A 123 3.16 11.56 -7.28
CA SER A 123 3.65 12.66 -8.13
C SER A 123 4.68 13.55 -7.42
N VAL A 124 4.56 13.74 -6.10
CA VAL A 124 5.49 14.52 -5.29
C VAL A 124 6.75 13.70 -5.01
N VAL A 125 6.58 12.50 -4.43
CA VAL A 125 7.69 11.63 -3.99
C VAL A 125 8.58 11.20 -5.15
N SER A 126 8.01 10.93 -6.33
CA SER A 126 8.79 10.57 -7.52
C SER A 126 9.78 11.65 -7.98
N ARG A 127 9.59 12.91 -7.56
CA ARG A 127 10.46 14.04 -7.88
C ARG A 127 11.43 14.41 -6.76
N LEU A 128 11.33 13.76 -5.60
CA LEU A 128 12.20 14.05 -4.47
C LEU A 128 13.61 13.50 -4.69
N GLY A 129 14.59 14.22 -4.12
CA GLY A 129 15.96 13.73 -4.02
C GLY A 129 16.10 12.66 -2.92
N LYS A 130 17.20 11.89 -2.97
CA LYS A 130 17.50 10.81 -2.03
C LYS A 130 17.39 11.22 -0.55
N GLN A 131 17.97 12.36 -0.19
CA GLN A 131 17.93 12.86 1.19
C GLN A 131 16.51 13.20 1.66
N SER A 132 15.70 13.80 0.78
CA SER A 132 14.30 14.13 1.08
C SER A 132 13.44 12.88 1.22
N ILE A 133 13.66 11.85 0.41
CA ILE A 133 13.01 10.54 0.54
C ILE A 133 13.34 9.94 1.91
N ARG A 134 14.63 9.83 2.25
CA ARG A 134 15.10 9.26 3.51
C ARG A 134 14.52 10.00 4.72
N LEU A 135 14.56 11.33 4.73
CA LEU A 135 14.02 12.13 5.84
C LEU A 135 12.50 11.95 5.96
N SER A 136 11.80 11.95 4.83
CA SER A 136 10.35 11.72 4.82
C SER A 136 10.03 10.35 5.40
N MET A 137 10.75 9.30 4.97
CA MET A 137 10.61 7.95 5.51
C MET A 137 10.87 7.89 7.02
N MET A 138 11.93 8.53 7.52
CA MET A 138 12.23 8.56 8.96
C MET A 138 11.10 9.18 9.78
N CYS A 139 10.58 10.34 9.37
CA CYS A 139 9.46 11.00 10.05
C CYS A 139 8.19 10.11 10.02
N CYS A 140 7.94 9.53 8.86
CA CYS A 140 6.83 8.65 8.59
C CYS A 140 6.85 7.35 9.42
N PHE A 141 7.99 6.66 9.48
CA PHE A 141 8.16 5.47 10.31
C PHE A 141 8.08 5.78 11.80
N THR A 142 8.57 6.94 12.24
CA THR A 142 8.41 7.39 13.63
C THR A 142 6.92 7.52 13.99
N LEU A 143 6.10 8.08 13.08
CA LEU A 143 4.65 8.14 13.24
C LEU A 143 4.04 6.74 13.32
N VAL A 144 4.41 5.83 12.42
CA VAL A 144 3.88 4.44 12.44
C VAL A 144 4.25 3.70 13.72
N ILE A 145 5.50 3.82 14.19
CA ILE A 145 5.92 3.24 15.46
C ILE A 145 5.05 3.78 16.59
N GLY A 146 4.78 5.09 16.62
CA GLY A 146 3.84 5.70 17.57
C GLY A 146 2.45 5.08 17.51
N LEU A 147 1.87 4.91 16.31
CA LEU A 147 0.56 4.26 16.15
C LEU A 147 0.55 2.81 16.62
N LEU A 148 1.60 2.04 16.30
CA LEU A 148 1.75 0.65 16.73
C LEU A 148 1.89 0.54 18.25
N LEU A 149 2.64 1.43 18.90
CA LEU A 149 2.75 1.48 20.36
C LEU A 149 1.41 1.84 20.99
N CYS A 150 0.70 2.84 20.48
CA CYS A 150 -0.64 3.18 20.96
C CYS A 150 -1.61 2.01 20.85
N ARG A 151 -1.53 1.22 19.77
CA ARG A 151 -2.30 -0.03 19.61
C ARG A 151 -1.89 -1.08 20.65
N GLN A 152 -0.59 -1.29 20.85
CA GLN A 152 -0.06 -2.29 21.79
C GLN A 152 -0.39 -1.97 23.25
N PHE A 153 -0.37 -0.69 23.63
CA PHE A 153 -0.74 -0.23 24.96
C PHE A 153 -2.26 -0.02 25.14
N HIS A 154 -3.08 -0.44 24.17
CA HIS A 154 -4.54 -0.28 24.19
C HIS A 154 -5.00 1.17 24.41
N ILE A 155 -4.21 2.15 23.95
CA ILE A 155 -4.56 3.57 24.01
C ILE A 155 -5.62 3.90 22.96
N PHE A 156 -5.55 3.22 21.80
CA PHE A 156 -6.57 3.33 20.76
C PHE A 156 -7.72 2.33 20.97
N PRO A 157 -8.96 2.71 20.57
CA PRO A 157 -10.06 1.75 20.53
C PRO A 157 -9.70 0.60 19.58
N ILE A 158 -10.09 -0.62 19.96
CA ILE A 158 -9.86 -1.84 19.15
C ILE A 158 -10.77 -1.87 17.90
N GLY A 159 -11.64 -0.86 17.76
CA GLY A 159 -12.62 -0.68 16.71
C GLY A 159 -13.92 -0.15 17.29
N GLY A 160 -15.02 -0.33 16.58
CA GLY A 160 -16.37 -0.16 17.12
C GLY A 160 -17.37 -1.07 16.41
N GLU A 161 -18.65 -0.74 16.51
CA GLU A 161 -19.74 -1.53 15.93
C GLU A 161 -20.20 -1.00 14.55
N LEU A 162 -19.58 0.08 14.05
CA LEU A 162 -20.04 0.69 12.80
C LEU A 162 -19.60 -0.13 11.59
N ILE A 163 -20.58 -0.52 10.78
CA ILE A 163 -20.38 -1.19 9.49
C ILE A 163 -20.40 -0.22 8.30
N ALA A 164 -20.82 1.03 8.54
CA ALA A 164 -20.92 2.10 7.55
C ALA A 164 -20.60 3.46 8.19
N LEU A 165 -20.01 4.37 7.41
CA LEU A 165 -19.78 5.75 7.80
C LEU A 165 -20.80 6.66 7.10
N HIS A 166 -21.41 7.56 7.88
CA HIS A 166 -22.36 8.54 7.38
C HIS A 166 -22.00 9.95 7.84
N SER A 167 -22.53 10.95 7.11
CA SER A 167 -22.44 12.37 7.46
C SER A 167 -20.99 12.83 7.69
N TRP A 168 -20.71 13.52 8.79
CA TRP A 168 -19.39 14.09 9.09
C TRP A 168 -18.29 13.03 9.22
N LYS A 169 -18.61 11.82 9.71
CA LYS A 169 -17.62 10.74 9.86
C LYS A 169 -17.10 10.26 8.51
N LEU A 170 -17.97 10.26 7.49
CA LEU A 170 -17.57 9.90 6.12
C LEU A 170 -16.59 10.94 5.55
N VAL A 171 -16.80 12.23 5.84
CA VAL A 171 -15.90 13.32 5.42
C VAL A 171 -14.55 13.24 6.14
N VAL A 172 -14.55 13.05 7.46
CA VAL A 172 -13.31 12.88 8.24
C VAL A 172 -12.56 11.63 7.78
N GLY A 173 -13.28 10.53 7.56
CA GLY A 173 -12.72 9.31 6.98
C GLY A 173 -12.07 9.57 5.63
N PHE A 174 -12.77 10.23 4.70
CA PHE A 174 -12.22 10.59 3.39
C PHE A 174 -10.91 11.37 3.51
N VAL A 175 -10.88 12.43 4.32
CA VAL A 175 -9.67 13.25 4.51
C VAL A 175 -8.54 12.43 5.12
N GLY A 176 -8.84 11.60 6.13
CA GLY A 176 -7.86 10.68 6.71
C GLY A 176 -7.27 9.73 5.67
N MET A 177 -8.11 9.15 4.81
CA MET A 177 -7.67 8.25 3.74
C MET A 177 -6.83 8.95 2.68
N VAL A 178 -7.11 10.22 2.36
CA VAL A 178 -6.23 11.03 1.47
C VAL A 178 -4.84 11.15 2.08
N VAL A 179 -4.74 11.47 3.37
CA VAL A 179 -3.45 11.54 4.08
C VAL A 179 -2.75 10.18 4.07
N CYS A 180 -3.46 9.09 4.38
CA CYS A 180 -2.92 7.74 4.32
C CYS A 180 -2.36 7.41 2.92
N GLY A 181 -3.13 7.69 1.86
CA GLY A 181 -2.70 7.46 0.49
C GLY A 181 -1.44 8.25 0.11
N MET A 182 -1.34 9.52 0.53
CA MET A 182 -0.13 10.34 0.30
C MET A 182 1.09 9.74 1.00
N LEU A 183 0.93 9.33 2.26
CA LEU A 183 2.02 8.77 3.06
C LEU A 183 2.46 7.38 2.58
N THR A 184 1.55 6.59 2.02
CA THR A 184 1.91 5.30 1.39
C THR A 184 2.83 5.48 0.18
N SER A 185 2.74 6.62 -0.52
CA SER A 185 3.71 6.95 -1.57
C SER A 185 5.14 7.15 -1.04
N VAL A 186 5.33 7.43 0.25
CA VAL A 186 6.67 7.53 0.88
C VAL A 186 7.22 6.15 1.27
N GLY A 187 6.46 5.07 1.08
CA GLY A 187 6.87 3.70 1.42
C GLY A 187 6.34 3.23 2.77
N ILE A 188 5.38 3.92 3.38
CA ILE A 188 4.67 3.44 4.58
C ILE A 188 3.52 2.51 4.20
N GLY A 189 3.34 1.42 4.97
CA GLY A 189 2.19 0.55 4.84
C GLY A 189 0.85 1.25 5.08
N LEU A 190 -0.09 1.05 4.16
CA LEU A 190 -1.44 1.60 4.25
C LEU A 190 -2.20 1.02 5.46
N PHE A 191 -1.92 -0.23 5.84
CA PHE A 191 -2.76 -1.00 6.76
C PHE A 191 -2.85 -0.36 8.15
N VAL A 192 -1.72 -0.14 8.82
CA VAL A 192 -1.69 0.43 10.17
C VAL A 192 -2.33 1.82 10.21
N MET A 193 -2.06 2.64 9.20
CA MET A 193 -2.57 4.00 9.09
C MET A 193 -4.09 4.05 8.91
N VAL A 194 -4.60 3.28 7.94
CA VAL A 194 -6.04 3.21 7.67
C VAL A 194 -6.78 2.56 8.84
N GLN A 195 -6.22 1.51 9.43
CA GLN A 195 -6.79 0.87 10.62
C GLN A 195 -6.97 1.88 11.76
N ALA A 196 -5.96 2.73 12.03
CA ALA A 196 -6.06 3.77 13.04
C ALA A 196 -7.19 4.76 12.75
N VAL A 197 -7.31 5.25 11.49
CA VAL A 197 -8.39 6.16 11.07
C VAL A 197 -9.77 5.51 11.27
N LEU A 198 -9.95 4.28 10.77
CA LEU A 198 -11.22 3.57 10.82
C LEU A 198 -11.65 3.29 12.26
N PHE A 199 -10.72 2.84 13.11
CA PHE A 199 -11.03 2.47 14.49
C PHE A 199 -11.34 3.70 15.34
N LEU A 200 -10.65 4.82 15.13
CA LEU A 200 -10.98 6.10 15.75
C LEU A 200 -12.38 6.61 15.37
N LEU A 201 -12.84 6.29 14.16
CA LEU A 201 -14.21 6.62 13.72
C LEU A 201 -15.27 5.63 14.25
N GLY A 202 -14.85 4.53 14.87
CA GLY A 202 -15.69 3.49 15.45
C GLY A 202 -16.09 2.39 14.47
N VAL A 203 -15.36 2.23 13.37
CA VAL A 203 -15.61 1.19 12.37
C VAL A 203 -15.20 -0.18 12.91
N SER A 204 -15.99 -1.20 12.60
CA SER A 204 -15.71 -2.57 13.05
C SER A 204 -14.50 -3.18 12.32
N PRO A 205 -13.69 -4.00 13.00
CA PRO A 205 -12.59 -4.72 12.36
C PRO A 205 -13.04 -5.60 11.19
N MET A 206 -14.29 -6.11 11.23
CA MET A 206 -14.85 -6.94 10.16
C MET A 206 -14.88 -6.19 8.82
N VAL A 207 -15.38 -4.96 8.79
CA VAL A 207 -15.47 -4.19 7.53
C VAL A 207 -14.20 -3.39 7.24
N ALA A 208 -13.33 -3.17 8.22
CA ALA A 208 -12.09 -2.42 8.04
C ALA A 208 -11.11 -3.13 7.08
N PHE A 209 -10.96 -4.44 7.21
CA PHE A 209 -9.97 -5.20 6.43
C PHE A 209 -10.27 -5.23 4.91
N PRO A 210 -11.53 -5.47 4.47
CA PRO A 210 -11.89 -5.33 3.06
C PRO A 210 -11.74 -3.90 2.54
N ILE A 211 -11.98 -2.87 3.36
CA ILE A 211 -11.73 -1.47 2.99
C ILE A 211 -10.22 -1.24 2.77
N MET A 212 -9.38 -1.72 3.68
CA MET A 212 -7.92 -1.55 3.64
C MET A 212 -7.29 -2.20 2.40
N THR A 213 -7.61 -3.47 2.16
CA THR A 213 -7.11 -4.25 1.02
C THR A 213 -7.56 -3.67 -0.31
N THR A 214 -8.84 -3.28 -0.43
CA THR A 214 -9.40 -2.62 -1.63
C THR A 214 -8.80 -1.25 -1.88
N ALA A 215 -8.59 -0.45 -0.82
CA ALA A 215 -7.95 0.84 -0.92
C ALA A 215 -6.52 0.71 -1.44
N GLY A 216 -5.77 -0.28 -0.93
CA GLY A 216 -4.46 -0.64 -1.45
C GLY A 216 -4.52 -1.01 -2.93
N ALA A 217 -5.28 -2.04 -3.27
CA ALA A 217 -5.32 -2.61 -4.61
C ALA A 217 -5.67 -1.60 -5.71
N MET A 218 -6.41 -0.53 -5.37
CA MET A 218 -6.66 0.60 -6.26
C MET A 218 -5.54 1.65 -6.26
N GLN A 219 -5.00 2.01 -5.08
CA GLN A 219 -4.03 3.10 -4.94
C GLN A 219 -2.61 2.72 -5.40
N GLN A 220 -2.16 1.48 -5.14
CA GLN A 220 -0.79 1.06 -5.45
C GLN A 220 -0.48 1.06 -6.95
N PRO A 221 -1.35 0.58 -7.85
CA PRO A 221 -1.15 0.74 -9.29
C PRO A 221 -1.03 2.21 -9.72
N LEU A 222 -1.88 3.09 -9.20
CA LEU A 222 -1.87 4.53 -9.54
C LEU A 222 -0.56 5.19 -9.13
N THR A 223 -0.08 4.85 -7.94
CA THR A 223 1.16 5.42 -7.38
C THR A 223 2.39 4.86 -8.09
N THR A 224 2.38 3.56 -8.39
CA THR A 224 3.41 2.90 -9.19
C THR A 224 3.51 3.52 -10.58
N LEU A 225 2.38 3.78 -11.25
CA LEU A 225 2.35 4.49 -12.54
C LEU A 225 2.96 5.89 -12.47
N ALA A 226 2.85 6.60 -11.34
CA ALA A 226 3.51 7.89 -11.14
C ALA A 226 5.04 7.73 -11.01
N PHE A 227 5.51 6.75 -10.23
CA PHE A 227 6.94 6.45 -10.08
C PHE A 227 7.60 5.99 -11.37
N LEU A 228 6.86 5.21 -12.16
CA LEU A 228 7.25 4.70 -13.47
C LEU A 228 7.56 5.80 -14.49
N LYS A 229 7.10 7.04 -14.29
CA LYS A 229 7.44 8.18 -15.17
C LYS A 229 8.84 8.74 -14.92
N HIS A 230 9.44 8.43 -13.78
CA HIS A 230 10.70 9.00 -13.32
C HIS A 230 11.83 7.96 -13.18
N ASP A 231 11.62 6.74 -13.69
CA ASP A 231 12.56 5.60 -13.65
C ASP A 231 13.15 5.32 -12.25
N LYS A 232 12.32 5.47 -11.22
CA LYS A 232 12.70 5.30 -9.80
C LYS A 232 12.55 3.86 -9.28
N ILE A 233 12.11 2.93 -10.12
CA ILE A 233 11.79 1.55 -9.71
C ILE A 233 12.78 0.59 -10.36
N SER A 234 13.48 -0.20 -9.57
CA SER A 234 14.21 -1.37 -10.08
C SER A 234 13.22 -2.48 -10.43
N LEU A 235 12.72 -2.49 -11.67
CA LEU A 235 11.57 -3.30 -12.07
C LEU A 235 11.82 -4.80 -11.94
N LYS A 236 13.03 -5.27 -12.32
CA LYS A 236 13.38 -6.68 -12.24
C LYS A 236 13.31 -7.18 -10.79
N LYS A 237 13.94 -6.45 -9.86
CA LYS A 237 13.94 -6.81 -8.44
C LYS A 237 12.53 -6.71 -7.84
N THR A 238 11.80 -5.66 -8.19
CA THR A 238 10.43 -5.41 -7.72
C THR A 238 9.47 -6.53 -8.13
N LEU A 239 9.54 -7.00 -9.37
CA LEU A 239 8.68 -8.09 -9.86
C LEU A 239 9.03 -9.47 -9.27
N ILE A 240 10.26 -9.68 -8.81
CA ILE A 240 10.65 -10.91 -8.08
C ILE A 240 10.19 -10.83 -6.63
N LEU A 241 10.15 -9.61 -6.07
CA LEU A 241 9.64 -9.34 -4.74
C LEU A 241 8.12 -9.51 -4.65
N SER A 242 7.38 -9.22 -5.74
CA SER A 242 5.92 -9.39 -5.87
C SER A 242 5.42 -10.83 -5.73
#